data_AF-A0A5D0TX71-F1
#
_entry.id   AF-A0A5D0TX71-F1
#
_cell.length_a   1.000
_cell.length_b   1.000
_cell.length_c   1.000
_cell.angle_alpha   90.00
_cell.angle_beta   90.00
_cell.angle_gamma   90.00
#
_symmetry.space_group_name_H-M   'P 1'
#
loop_
_entity.id
_entity.type
_entity.pdbx_description
1 polymer ?
#
loop_
_entity_poly.entity_id
_entity_poly.type
_entity_poly.pdbx_seq_one_letter_code
_entity_poly.pdbx_strand_id
1 'polypeptide(L)'
;MTEWDGESLARLRAAAHRGDGRDGLGALRGRPLAPVLQYAGDVLVFALTEPYAEPDAERLARACLDALDSRGLPGDAELAADLAAALGSRPAPPLVPLPADLGALAAALDGGDSLLDLERGDVVPAEEADDSDRWLPIPPLPLPEGEDARRGAARAWLAAQGYRPAPRTL
;
A
#
# COMPACT_ATOMS: atom_id res chain seq x y z
N MET A 1 -12.62 22.07 -4.07
CA MET A 1 -11.84 20.89 -3.68
C MET A 1 -10.46 21.07 -4.26
N THR A 2 -9.40 20.88 -3.48
CA THR A 2 -8.04 20.97 -4.00
C THR A 2 -7.72 19.66 -4.72
N GLU A 3 -7.32 19.71 -5.98
CA GLU A 3 -6.91 18.52 -6.74
C GLU A 3 -5.51 18.05 -6.32
N TRP A 4 -5.11 16.88 -6.81
CA TRP A 4 -3.76 16.34 -6.59
C TRP A 4 -2.77 16.96 -7.57
N ASP A 5 -2.05 17.99 -7.12
CA ASP A 5 -0.85 18.46 -7.79
C ASP A 5 0.37 17.56 -7.51
N GLY A 6 1.45 17.75 -8.28
CA GLY A 6 2.65 16.91 -8.18
C GLY A 6 3.35 16.97 -6.83
N GLU A 7 3.34 18.11 -6.14
CA GLU A 7 3.95 18.26 -4.81
C GLU A 7 3.11 17.53 -3.75
N SER A 8 1.80 17.74 -3.77
CA SER A 8 0.86 17.03 -2.88
C SER A 8 0.98 15.51 -3.05
N LEU A 9 1.05 15.02 -4.29
CA LEU A 9 1.16 13.59 -4.57
C LEU A 9 2.53 13.03 -4.16
N ALA A 10 3.63 13.77 -4.39
CA ALA A 10 4.96 13.37 -3.92
C ALA A 10 5.02 13.26 -2.39
N ARG A 11 4.40 14.19 -1.67
CA ARG A 11 4.27 14.13 -0.21
C ARG A 11 3.51 12.89 0.25
N LEU A 12 2.36 12.60 -0.36
CA LEU A 12 1.56 11.41 -0.01
C LEU A 12 2.35 10.11 -0.23
N ARG A 13 3.04 9.99 -1.38
CA ARG A 13 3.90 8.83 -1.68
C ARG A 13 4.98 8.65 -0.63
N ALA A 14 5.64 9.75 -0.27
CA ALA A 14 6.73 9.73 0.71
C ALA A 14 6.22 9.35 2.11
N ALA A 15 5.04 9.82 2.51
CA ALA A 15 4.40 9.43 3.76
C ALA A 15 4.05 7.93 3.77
N ALA A 16 3.45 7.42 2.69
CA ALA A 16 3.11 6.00 2.57
C ALA A 16 4.37 5.09 2.59
N HIS A 17 5.46 5.51 1.94
CA HIS A 17 6.72 4.77 1.94
C HIS A 17 7.36 4.71 3.35
N ARG A 18 7.27 5.79 4.13
CA ARG A 18 7.86 5.88 5.48
C ARG A 18 6.98 5.31 6.59
N GLY A 19 5.73 4.99 6.32
CA GLY A 19 4.78 4.65 7.40
C GLY A 19 4.32 5.86 8.21
N ASP A 20 4.38 7.07 7.65
CA ASP A 20 4.11 8.33 8.37
C ASP A 20 2.63 8.70 8.27
N GLY A 21 1.83 8.22 9.23
CA GLY A 21 0.38 8.42 9.26
C GLY A 21 -0.01 9.89 9.41
N ARG A 22 0.71 10.62 10.27
CA ARG A 22 0.47 12.05 10.51
C ARG A 22 0.73 12.92 9.28
N ASP A 23 1.88 12.75 8.61
CA ASP A 23 2.20 13.51 7.40
C ASP A 23 1.22 13.17 6.26
N GLY A 24 0.89 11.88 6.12
CA GLY A 24 -0.08 11.40 5.15
C GLY A 24 -1.48 11.97 5.38
N LEU A 25 -1.97 11.97 6.63
CA LEU A 25 -3.24 12.60 6.99
C LEU A 25 -3.26 14.09 6.65
N GLY A 26 -2.14 14.79 6.92
CA GLY A 26 -1.94 16.18 6.51
C GLY A 26 -2.07 16.39 5.00
N ALA A 27 -1.55 15.46 4.18
CA ALA A 27 -1.68 15.50 2.74
C ALA A 27 -3.13 15.25 2.26
N LEU A 28 -3.88 14.37 2.93
CA LEU A 28 -5.26 14.01 2.54
C LEU A 28 -6.29 15.11 2.83
N ARG A 29 -6.05 15.99 3.81
CA ARG A 29 -7.03 17.00 4.26
C ARG A 29 -7.49 17.92 3.11
N GLY A 30 -8.81 18.00 2.94
CA GLY A 30 -9.45 18.87 1.94
C GLY A 30 -9.36 18.40 0.49
N ARG A 31 -8.85 17.19 0.24
CA ARG A 31 -8.66 16.61 -1.09
C ARG A 31 -9.56 15.39 -1.33
N PRO A 32 -9.91 15.10 -2.59
CA PRO A 32 -10.66 13.89 -2.93
C PRO A 32 -9.77 12.64 -2.78
N LEU A 33 -10.32 11.58 -2.19
CA LEU A 33 -9.61 10.30 -1.99
C LEU A 33 -9.58 9.43 -3.26
N ALA A 34 -10.61 9.52 -4.11
CA ALA A 34 -10.84 8.62 -5.25
C ALA A 34 -9.61 8.40 -6.17
N PRO A 35 -8.77 9.40 -6.47
CA PRO A 35 -7.60 9.21 -7.34
C PRO A 35 -6.43 8.46 -6.69
N VAL A 36 -6.43 8.31 -5.36
CA VAL A 36 -5.26 7.86 -4.57
C VAL A 36 -5.66 6.86 -3.47
N LEU A 37 -6.72 6.07 -3.66
CA LEU A 37 -7.28 5.21 -2.62
C LEU A 37 -6.27 4.24 -2.01
N GLN A 38 -5.35 3.69 -2.81
CA GLN A 38 -4.34 2.74 -2.34
C GLN A 38 -3.28 3.43 -1.47
N TYR A 39 -2.87 4.65 -1.83
CA TYR A 39 -1.99 5.48 -1.00
C TYR A 39 -2.69 6.04 0.25
N ALA A 40 -3.93 6.50 0.09
CA ALA A 40 -4.73 7.04 1.18
C ALA A 40 -4.98 5.98 2.25
N GLY A 41 -5.34 4.76 1.85
CA GLY A 41 -5.54 3.66 2.78
C GLY A 41 -4.28 3.32 3.56
N ASP A 42 -3.10 3.26 2.92
CA ASP A 42 -1.83 3.00 3.60
C ASP A 42 -1.59 4.00 4.75
N VAL A 43 -1.64 5.30 4.43
CA VAL A 43 -1.38 6.33 5.45
C VAL A 43 -2.45 6.39 6.53
N LEU A 44 -3.71 6.04 6.21
CA LEU A 44 -4.80 5.98 7.17
C LEU A 44 -4.66 4.78 8.11
N VAL A 45 -4.21 3.62 7.63
CA VAL A 45 -3.86 2.47 8.50
C VAL A 45 -2.80 2.91 9.50
N PHE A 46 -1.74 3.59 9.06
CA PHE A 46 -0.70 4.09 9.97
C PHE A 46 -1.25 5.09 10.98
N ALA A 47 -2.00 6.09 10.52
CA ALA A 47 -2.58 7.13 11.37
C ALA A 47 -3.53 6.57 12.45
N LEU A 48 -4.28 5.51 12.14
CA LEU A 48 -5.17 4.84 13.09
C LEU A 48 -4.43 4.01 14.14
N THR A 49 -3.24 3.50 13.80
CA THR A 49 -2.42 2.69 14.72
C THR A 49 -1.48 3.51 15.59
N GLU A 50 -1.37 4.82 15.34
CA GLU A 50 -0.57 5.72 16.18
C GLU A 50 -1.20 5.93 17.58
N PRO A 51 -0.40 6.09 18.64
CA PRO A 51 -0.90 6.26 20.01
C PRO A 51 -1.85 7.47 20.22
N TYR A 52 -1.77 8.46 19.32
CA TYR A 52 -2.55 9.69 19.36
C TYR A 52 -3.23 9.97 18.01
N ALA A 53 -4.01 8.99 17.52
CA ALA A 53 -4.76 9.12 16.27
C ALA A 53 -5.62 10.40 16.27
N GLU A 54 -5.47 11.21 15.22
CA GLU A 54 -6.28 12.42 15.07
C GLU A 54 -7.74 12.05 14.74
N PRO A 55 -8.76 12.78 15.25
CA PRO A 55 -10.16 12.45 15.02
C PRO A 55 -10.57 12.37 13.53
N ASP A 56 -9.88 13.11 12.67
CA ASP A 56 -10.08 13.08 11.22
C ASP A 56 -9.69 11.75 10.57
N ALA A 57 -8.78 10.99 11.18
CA ALA A 57 -8.28 9.74 10.62
C ALA A 57 -9.40 8.69 10.51
N GLU A 58 -10.21 8.53 11.55
CA GLU A 58 -11.32 7.56 11.55
C GLU A 58 -12.36 7.88 10.47
N ARG A 59 -12.75 9.15 10.36
CA ARG A 59 -13.71 9.61 9.36
C ARG A 59 -13.19 9.39 7.94
N LEU A 60 -11.92 9.73 7.67
CA LEU A 60 -11.30 9.52 6.36
C LEU A 60 -11.08 8.03 6.05
N ALA A 61 -10.72 7.23 7.04
CA ALA A 61 -10.59 5.78 6.90
C ALA A 61 -11.91 5.11 6.54
N ARG A 62 -13.02 5.52 7.16
CA ARG A 62 -14.36 5.03 6.77
C ARG A 62 -14.72 5.41 5.34
N ALA A 63 -14.47 6.66 4.95
CA ALA A 63 -14.72 7.11 3.58
C ALA A 63 -13.82 6.39 2.55
N CYS A 64 -12.57 6.09 2.93
CA CYS A 64 -11.65 5.32 2.10
C CYS A 64 -12.13 3.87 1.95
N LEU A 65 -12.55 3.23 3.05
CA LEU A 65 -13.10 1.88 3.06
C LEU A 65 -14.32 1.76 2.12
N ASP A 66 -15.30 2.66 2.26
CA ASP A 66 -16.51 2.65 1.42
C ASP A 66 -16.17 2.83 -0.07
N ALA A 67 -15.16 3.67 -0.38
CA ALA A 67 -14.72 3.91 -1.74
C ALA A 67 -13.94 2.72 -2.35
N LEU A 68 -13.12 2.03 -1.56
CA LEU A 68 -12.43 0.79 -1.97
C LEU A 68 -13.45 -0.32 -2.25
N ASP A 69 -14.40 -0.53 -1.33
CA ASP A 69 -15.47 -1.54 -1.49
C ASP A 69 -16.34 -1.26 -2.73
N SER A 70 -16.63 0.02 -3.01
CA SER A 70 -17.40 0.42 -4.19
C SER A 70 -16.63 0.25 -5.50
N ARG A 71 -15.31 0.44 -5.48
CA ARG A 71 -14.45 0.41 -6.66
C ARG A 71 -14.06 -1.02 -7.06
N GLY A 72 -13.69 -1.86 -6.10
CA GLY A 72 -13.44 -3.29 -6.30
C GLY A 72 -12.29 -3.62 -7.27
N LEU A 73 -11.26 -2.76 -7.37
CA LEU A 73 -10.06 -3.06 -8.15
C LEU A 73 -9.13 -4.01 -7.38
N PRO A 74 -8.17 -4.68 -8.06
CA PRO A 74 -7.15 -5.48 -7.38
C PRO A 74 -6.48 -4.69 -6.25
N GLY A 75 -6.37 -5.30 -5.07
CA GLY A 75 -5.78 -4.69 -3.88
C GLY A 75 -6.77 -3.92 -3.02
N ASP A 76 -7.98 -3.61 -3.52
CA ASP A 76 -8.98 -2.87 -2.75
C ASP A 76 -9.51 -3.71 -1.58
N ALA A 77 -9.80 -5.00 -1.81
CA ALA A 77 -10.30 -5.90 -0.77
C ALA A 77 -9.27 -6.12 0.36
N GLU A 78 -8.00 -6.26 -0.01
CA GLU A 78 -6.89 -6.41 0.94
C GLU A 78 -6.74 -5.15 1.80
N LEU A 79 -6.70 -3.97 1.17
CA LEU A 79 -6.56 -2.70 1.89
C LEU A 79 -7.80 -2.38 2.74
N ALA A 80 -9.00 -2.71 2.24
CA ALA A 80 -10.24 -2.60 2.99
C ALA A 80 -10.21 -3.47 4.27
N ALA A 81 -9.64 -4.68 4.19
CA ALA A 81 -9.48 -5.55 5.35
C ALA A 81 -8.49 -4.96 6.38
N ASP A 82 -7.37 -4.40 5.95
CA ASP A 82 -6.41 -3.72 6.83
C ASP A 82 -7.02 -2.47 7.49
N LEU A 83 -7.77 -1.64 6.75
CA LEU A 83 -8.51 -0.49 7.29
C LEU A 83 -9.58 -0.93 8.30
N ALA A 84 -10.35 -1.96 7.98
CA ALA A 84 -11.36 -2.49 8.89
C ALA A 84 -10.75 -3.02 10.20
N ALA A 85 -9.55 -3.60 10.13
CA ALA A 85 -8.79 -4.03 11.29
C ALA A 85 -8.23 -2.87 12.11
N ALA A 86 -7.67 -1.86 11.46
CA ALA A 86 -7.18 -0.63 12.11
C ALA A 86 -8.33 0.14 12.80
N LEU A 87 -9.54 0.10 12.23
CA LEU A 87 -10.77 0.64 12.82
C LEU A 87 -11.34 -0.23 13.97
N GLY A 88 -10.71 -1.37 14.28
CA GLY A 88 -11.19 -2.30 15.32
C GLY A 88 -12.50 -3.03 14.98
N SER A 89 -12.95 -2.96 13.73
CA SER A 89 -14.23 -3.56 13.29
C SER A 89 -14.11 -5.03 12.91
N ARG A 90 -12.89 -5.49 12.60
CA ARG A 90 -12.56 -6.87 12.22
C ARG A 90 -11.15 -7.23 12.75
N PRO A 91 -10.81 -8.51 12.92
CA PRO A 91 -9.42 -8.89 13.17
C PRO A 91 -8.54 -8.60 11.94
N ALA A 92 -7.24 -8.40 12.17
CA ALA A 92 -6.27 -8.28 11.09
C ALA A 92 -6.22 -9.58 10.24
N PRO A 93 -6.01 -9.46 8.92
CA PRO A 93 -5.81 -10.63 8.05
C PRO A 93 -4.63 -11.49 8.54
N PRO A 94 -4.71 -12.83 8.42
CA PRO A 94 -3.64 -13.74 8.83
C PRO A 94 -2.50 -13.79 7.78
N LEU A 95 -2.01 -12.63 7.35
CA LEU A 95 -0.93 -12.47 6.37
C LEU A 95 0.34 -12.01 7.05
N VAL A 96 1.49 -12.48 6.55
CA VAL A 96 2.81 -12.13 7.09
C VAL A 96 3.15 -10.69 6.68
N PRO A 97 3.42 -9.78 7.64
CA PRO A 97 3.86 -8.42 7.31
C PRO A 97 5.22 -8.45 6.60
N LEU A 98 5.34 -7.76 5.47
CA LEU A 98 6.58 -7.61 4.71
C LEU A 98 6.80 -6.12 4.37
N PRO A 99 7.99 -5.55 4.62
CA PRO A 99 8.28 -4.14 4.34
C PRO A 99 8.51 -3.86 2.85
N ALA A 100 7.63 -4.36 1.98
CA ALA A 100 7.73 -4.24 0.53
C ALA A 100 7.31 -2.86 0.01
N ASP A 101 8.05 -2.33 -0.97
CA ASP A 101 7.60 -1.12 -1.69
C ASP A 101 6.64 -1.56 -2.81
N LEU A 102 5.34 -1.31 -2.63
CA LEU A 102 4.34 -1.68 -3.63
C LEU A 102 4.52 -0.94 -4.97
N GLY A 103 5.15 0.23 -5.00
CA GLY A 103 5.48 0.94 -6.23
C GLY A 103 6.61 0.26 -6.99
N ALA A 104 7.68 -0.14 -6.29
CA ALA A 104 8.77 -0.93 -6.89
C ALA A 104 8.28 -2.31 -7.34
N LEU A 105 7.44 -2.96 -6.52
CA LEU A 105 6.84 -4.25 -6.85
C LEU A 105 5.91 -4.14 -8.06
N ALA A 106 5.10 -3.09 -8.15
CA ALA A 106 4.27 -2.82 -9.32
C ALA A 106 5.12 -2.62 -10.58
N ALA A 107 6.24 -1.91 -10.50
CA ALA A 107 7.13 -1.75 -11.64
C ALA A 107 7.75 -3.08 -12.09
N ALA A 108 8.17 -3.93 -11.14
CA ALA A 108 8.70 -5.26 -11.44
C ALA A 108 7.64 -6.22 -12.00
N LEU A 109 6.39 -6.14 -11.54
CA LEU A 109 5.28 -6.90 -12.12
C LEU A 109 4.97 -6.48 -13.57
N ASP A 110 5.28 -5.24 -13.97
CA ASP A 110 5.12 -4.78 -15.36
C ASP A 110 6.27 -5.28 -16.26
N GLY A 111 7.50 -5.30 -15.72
CA GLY A 111 8.73 -5.58 -16.48
C GLY A 111 9.24 -7.03 -16.43
N GLY A 112 8.98 -7.77 -15.37
CA GLY A 112 9.58 -9.10 -15.11
C GLY A 112 11.03 -9.04 -14.62
N ASP A 113 11.69 -10.22 -14.63
CA ASP A 113 13.13 -10.43 -14.36
C ASP A 113 13.65 -9.90 -13.02
N SER A 114 12.75 -9.77 -12.04
CA SER A 114 13.07 -9.29 -10.69
C SER A 114 12.65 -10.31 -9.63
N LEU A 115 13.28 -10.23 -8.48
CA LEU A 115 13.00 -11.03 -7.29
C LEU A 115 12.62 -10.10 -6.15
N LEU A 116 11.71 -10.56 -5.30
CA LEU A 116 11.37 -9.92 -4.04
C LEU A 116 12.17 -10.57 -2.91
N ASP A 117 12.92 -9.78 -2.16
CA ASP A 117 13.58 -10.18 -0.92
C ASP A 117 12.52 -10.34 0.19
N LEU A 118 12.30 -11.55 0.67
CA LEU A 118 11.32 -11.85 1.72
C LEU A 118 11.81 -11.46 3.13
N GLU A 119 13.09 -11.12 3.31
CA GLU A 119 13.62 -10.59 4.57
C GLU A 119 13.54 -9.05 4.59
N ARG A 120 13.92 -8.41 3.47
CA ARG A 120 14.07 -6.95 3.39
C ARG A 120 12.92 -6.23 2.70
N GLY A 121 12.10 -6.94 1.94
CA GLY A 121 11.05 -6.37 1.08
C GLY A 121 11.60 -5.58 -0.12
N ASP A 122 12.87 -5.76 -0.46
CA ASP A 122 13.52 -5.09 -1.59
C ASP A 122 13.23 -5.84 -2.89
N VAL A 123 13.04 -5.10 -3.98
CA VAL A 123 12.91 -5.65 -5.33
C VAL A 123 14.27 -5.53 -6.00
N VAL A 124 14.85 -6.66 -6.39
CA VAL A 124 16.19 -6.74 -6.98
C VAL A 124 16.15 -7.44 -8.33
N PRO A 125 17.06 -7.12 -9.27
CA PRO A 125 17.26 -7.91 -10.49
C PRO A 125 17.60 -9.37 -10.15
N ALA A 126 17.12 -10.32 -10.95
CA ALA A 126 17.34 -11.74 -10.69
C ALA A 126 18.83 -12.15 -10.69
N GLU A 127 19.69 -11.40 -11.39
CA GLU A 127 21.13 -11.62 -11.43
C GLU A 127 21.88 -11.20 -10.16
N GLU A 128 21.26 -10.37 -9.31
CA GLU A 128 21.86 -9.90 -8.06
C GLU A 128 21.56 -10.82 -6.86
N ALA A 129 20.67 -11.80 -7.04
CA ALA A 129 20.33 -12.75 -5.99
C ALA A 129 21.41 -13.82 -5.78
N ASP A 130 21.59 -14.18 -4.52
CA ASP A 130 22.37 -15.34 -4.10
C ASP A 130 21.50 -16.62 -4.11
N ASP A 131 22.11 -17.78 -3.84
CA ASP A 131 21.42 -19.08 -3.82
C ASP A 131 20.51 -19.31 -2.58
N SER A 132 20.13 -18.27 -1.84
CA SER A 132 19.29 -18.39 -0.65
C SER A 132 17.81 -18.63 -1.01
N ASP A 133 17.04 -19.17 -0.06
CA ASP A 133 15.60 -19.44 -0.19
C ASP A 133 14.71 -18.22 0.13
N ARG A 134 15.30 -17.06 0.43
CA ARG A 134 14.58 -15.82 0.73
C ARG A 134 14.01 -15.10 -0.50
N TRP A 135 14.30 -15.56 -1.70
CA TRP A 135 13.94 -14.86 -2.94
C TRP A 135 12.61 -15.38 -3.49
N LEU A 136 11.70 -14.44 -3.76
CA LEU A 136 10.44 -14.76 -4.42
C LEU A 136 10.41 -14.18 -5.85
N PRO A 137 10.32 -15.04 -6.89
CA PRO A 137 10.24 -14.56 -8.27
C PRO A 137 9.01 -13.70 -8.54
N ILE A 138 9.22 -12.55 -9.18
CA ILE A 138 8.16 -11.63 -9.58
C ILE A 138 7.81 -11.90 -11.05
N PRO A 139 6.63 -12.46 -11.36
CA PRO A 139 6.23 -12.70 -12.74
C PRO A 139 5.80 -11.40 -13.42
N PRO A 140 5.98 -11.27 -14.75
CA PRO A 140 5.31 -10.21 -15.50
C PRO A 140 3.79 -10.47 -15.52
N LEU A 141 2.99 -9.44 -15.26
CA LEU A 141 1.52 -9.48 -15.26
C LEU A 141 0.94 -8.28 -16.01
N PRO A 142 -0.22 -8.43 -16.68
CA PRO A 142 -0.94 -7.29 -17.23
C PRO A 142 -1.47 -6.43 -16.07
N LEU A 143 -0.97 -5.21 -15.95
CA LEU A 143 -1.38 -4.29 -14.89
C LEU A 143 -2.44 -3.28 -15.37
N PRO A 144 -3.36 -2.84 -14.48
CA PRO A 144 -4.30 -1.78 -14.80
C PRO A 144 -3.60 -0.44 -15.07
N GLU A 145 -4.30 0.46 -15.75
CA GLU A 145 -3.82 1.82 -15.95
C GLU A 145 -3.89 2.63 -14.65
N GLY A 146 -2.92 3.53 -14.48
CA GLY A 146 -2.84 4.42 -13.33
C GLY A 146 -2.04 3.82 -12.16
N GLU A 147 -1.16 4.65 -11.60
CA GLU A 147 -0.25 4.26 -10.52
C GLU A 147 -0.95 3.67 -9.29
N ASP A 148 -2.06 4.27 -8.86
CA ASP A 148 -2.86 3.78 -7.73
C ASP A 148 -3.35 2.35 -7.97
N ALA A 149 -3.92 2.09 -9.16
CA ALA A 149 -4.41 0.76 -9.51
C ALA A 149 -3.28 -0.26 -9.64
N ARG A 150 -2.11 0.13 -10.17
CA ARG A 150 -0.92 -0.74 -10.22
C ARG A 150 -0.42 -1.09 -8.82
N ARG A 151 -0.41 -0.12 -7.90
CA ARG A 151 -0.09 -0.35 -6.49
C ARG A 151 -1.05 -1.35 -5.86
N GLY A 152 -2.34 -1.26 -6.17
CA GLY A 152 -3.34 -2.25 -5.74
C GLY A 152 -3.13 -3.64 -6.34
N ALA A 153 -2.80 -3.74 -7.62
CA ALA A 153 -2.44 -5.01 -8.23
C ALA A 153 -1.22 -5.66 -7.55
N ALA A 154 -0.20 -4.87 -7.21
CA ALA A 154 0.95 -5.35 -6.44
C ALA A 154 0.56 -5.84 -5.04
N ARG A 155 -0.35 -5.14 -4.35
CA ARG A 155 -0.91 -5.56 -3.06
C ARG A 155 -1.65 -6.90 -3.17
N ALA A 156 -2.53 -7.04 -4.16
CA ALA A 156 -3.25 -8.29 -4.40
C ALA A 156 -2.31 -9.45 -4.72
N TRP A 157 -1.29 -9.22 -5.55
CA TRP A 157 -0.28 -10.23 -5.83
C TRP A 157 0.46 -10.65 -4.55
N LEU A 158 0.91 -9.68 -3.74
CA LEU A 158 1.63 -9.95 -2.49
C LEU A 158 0.76 -10.76 -1.51
N ALA A 159 -0.52 -10.44 -1.41
CA ALA A 159 -1.49 -11.19 -0.61
C ALA A 159 -1.69 -12.63 -1.09
N ALA A 160 -1.69 -12.86 -2.40
CA ALA A 160 -1.74 -14.21 -2.96
C ALA A 160 -0.50 -15.05 -2.62
N GLN A 161 0.62 -14.40 -2.29
CA GLN A 161 1.85 -15.05 -1.81
C GLN A 161 1.87 -15.24 -0.28
N GLY A 162 0.82 -14.83 0.43
CA GLY A 162 0.71 -14.95 1.89
C GLY A 162 1.26 -13.76 2.68
N TYR A 163 1.61 -12.67 2.00
CA TYR A 163 2.22 -11.50 2.61
C TYR A 163 1.29 -10.28 2.54
N ARG A 164 1.50 -9.31 3.43
CA ARG A 164 0.86 -8.00 3.36
C ARG A 164 1.88 -6.89 3.49
N PRO A 165 1.68 -5.73 2.84
CA PRO A 165 2.61 -4.61 2.96
C PRO A 165 2.64 -4.11 4.41
N ALA A 166 3.83 -3.74 4.85
CA ALA A 166 4.09 -3.10 6.14
C ALA A 166 5.04 -1.91 5.95
N PRO A 167 5.09 -0.95 6.88
CA PRO A 167 6.10 0.11 6.86
C PRO A 167 7.51 -0.47 6.82
N ARG A 168 8.42 0.18 6.09
CA ARG A 168 9.85 -0.04 6.28
C ARG A 168 10.27 0.52 7.64
N THR A 169 10.52 -0.36 8.61
CA THR A 169 11.22 0.02 9.84
C THR A 169 12.72 0.04 9.56
N LEU A 170 13.29 1.25 9.44
CA LEU A 170 14.74 1.46 9.42
C LEU A 170 15.36 1.15 10.79
#